data_AF-A0AAV1D710-F1
#
_entry.id   AF-A0AAV1D710-F1
#
_cell.length_a   1.000
_cell.length_b   1.000
_cell.length_c   1.000
_cell.angle_alpha   90.00
_cell.angle_beta   90.00
_cell.angle_gamma   90.00
#
_symmetry.space_group_name_H-M   'P 1'
#
loop_
_entity.id
_entity.type
_entity.pdbx_description
1 polymer ?
#
loop_
_entity_poly.entity_id
_entity_poly.type
_entity_poly.pdbx_seq_one_letter_code
_entity_poly.pdbx_strand_id
1 'polypeptide(L)'
;MSQITEEIRASASELYRGNEICQEKSKFLLKEVGLPNGLLPMDDMEECGYVKDTGFVWLISKKKTEHKFKMISKLVQYSNEVTAYVEQNKIKKLTGVKAKELLMWVTISEIYVDEPSTGEIHFKTPAGLSRTFPVDAFVVDEPVKNNSDPVNKVEDAAAAAPAVEVKEV
;
A
#
# COMPACT_ATOMS: atom_id res chain seq x y z
N MET A 1 -10.13 -11.42 -14.20
CA MET A 1 -9.15 -10.56 -14.88
C MET A 1 -8.69 -9.51 -13.88
N SER A 2 -7.39 -9.33 -13.69
CA SER A 2 -6.84 -8.25 -12.86
C SER A 2 -7.19 -6.90 -13.47
N GLN A 3 -7.48 -5.89 -12.64
CA GLN A 3 -7.64 -4.51 -13.11
C GLN A 3 -6.28 -3.86 -13.43
N ILE A 4 -5.19 -4.45 -12.94
CA ILE A 4 -3.83 -3.94 -13.09
C ILE A 4 -3.21 -4.53 -14.37
N THR A 5 -3.26 -3.75 -15.44
CA THR A 5 -2.65 -4.08 -16.73
C THR A 5 -1.16 -3.69 -16.76
N GLU A 6 -0.44 -4.15 -17.79
CA GLU A 6 0.97 -3.77 -17.98
C GLU A 6 1.14 -2.27 -18.21
N GLU A 7 0.18 -1.62 -18.86
CA GLU A 7 0.21 -0.17 -19.06
C GLU A 7 0.12 0.59 -17.72
N ILE A 8 -0.73 0.13 -16.79
CA ILE A 8 -0.83 0.70 -15.45
C ILE A 8 0.49 0.50 -14.69
N ARG A 9 1.06 -0.71 -14.74
CA ARG A 9 2.37 -1.00 -14.12
C ARG A 9 3.48 -0.12 -14.71
N ALA A 10 3.48 0.09 -16.02
CA ALA A 10 4.46 0.94 -16.70
C ALA A 10 4.32 2.42 -16.32
N SER A 11 3.12 2.87 -15.94
CA SER A 11 2.89 4.23 -15.44
C SER A 11 3.28 4.43 -13.96
N ALA A 12 3.63 3.36 -13.24
CA ALA A 12 3.95 3.44 -11.81
C ALA A 12 5.18 4.32 -11.57
N SER A 13 5.04 5.33 -10.72
CA SER A 13 6.19 6.07 -10.20
C SER A 13 7.00 5.21 -9.23
N GLU A 14 6.30 4.33 -8.50
CA GLU A 14 6.89 3.33 -7.62
C GLU A 14 6.20 1.99 -7.83
N LEU A 15 7.00 0.94 -8.00
CA LEU A 15 6.53 -0.43 -8.13
C LEU A 15 7.46 -1.36 -7.34
N TYR A 16 6.90 -2.06 -6.37
CA TYR A 16 7.64 -2.98 -5.51
C TYR A 16 7.05 -4.38 -5.62
N ARG A 17 7.90 -5.40 -5.49
CA ARG A 17 7.52 -6.81 -5.53
C ARG A 17 8.02 -7.54 -4.29
N GLY A 18 7.19 -8.42 -3.75
CA GLY A 18 7.50 -9.25 -2.59
C GLY A 18 6.93 -8.71 -1.27
N ASN A 19 6.59 -9.64 -0.38
CA ASN A 19 5.74 -9.35 0.78
C ASN A 19 6.31 -8.28 1.72
N GLU A 20 7.57 -8.41 2.12
CA GLU A 20 8.17 -7.53 3.14
C GLU A 20 8.27 -6.08 2.68
N ILE A 21 8.76 -5.85 1.46
CA ILE A 21 8.90 -4.50 0.91
C ILE A 21 7.52 -3.86 0.64
N CYS A 22 6.54 -4.66 0.20
CA CYS A 22 5.19 -4.14 -0.04
C CYS A 22 4.50 -3.74 1.28
N GLN A 23 4.69 -4.51 2.35
CA GLN A 23 4.20 -4.14 3.68
C GLN A 23 4.88 -2.88 4.21
N GLU A 24 6.18 -2.74 4.03
CA GLU A 24 6.92 -1.54 4.43
C GLU A 24 6.46 -0.30 3.67
N LYS A 25 6.37 -0.39 2.34
CA LYS A 25 6.02 0.74 1.48
C LYS A 25 4.56 1.16 1.60
N SER A 26 3.64 0.23 1.78
CA SER A 26 2.23 0.56 2.05
C SER A 26 2.06 1.30 3.39
N LYS A 27 2.73 0.86 4.46
CA LYS A 27 2.75 1.57 5.75
C LYS A 27 3.34 2.97 5.63
N PHE A 28 4.46 3.08 4.93
CA PHE A 28 5.13 4.36 4.69
C PHE A 28 4.22 5.33 3.94
N LEU A 29 3.60 4.88 2.84
CA LEU A 29 2.67 5.71 2.07
C LEU A 29 1.48 6.18 2.91
N LEU A 30 0.89 5.31 3.73
CA LEU A 30 -0.20 5.69 4.64
C LEU A 30 0.22 6.82 5.57
N LYS A 31 1.43 6.75 6.15
CA LYS A 31 1.98 7.82 6.99
C LYS A 31 2.19 9.12 6.20
N GLU A 32 2.77 9.03 5.00
CA GLU A 32 3.01 10.21 4.15
C GLU A 32 1.71 10.96 3.84
N VAL A 33 0.63 10.23 3.57
CA VAL A 33 -0.68 10.84 3.31
C VAL A 33 -1.49 11.12 4.58
N GLY A 34 -0.89 11.04 5.77
CA GLY A 34 -1.55 11.40 7.03
C GLY A 34 -2.61 10.40 7.53
N LEU A 35 -2.50 9.13 7.14
CA LEU A 35 -3.37 8.05 7.58
C LEU A 35 -2.65 7.06 8.51
N PRO A 36 -3.38 6.35 9.40
CA PRO A 36 -2.78 5.33 10.25
C PRO A 36 -2.08 4.22 9.44
N ASN A 37 -0.85 3.90 9.83
CA ASN A 37 0.00 2.92 9.13
C ASN A 37 -0.55 1.47 9.17
N GLY A 38 -1.45 1.15 10.09
CA GLY A 38 -2.06 -0.17 10.23
C GLY A 38 -3.37 -0.37 9.48
N LEU A 39 -3.81 0.56 8.61
CA LEU A 39 -5.10 0.46 7.91
C LEU A 39 -5.22 -0.73 6.95
N LEU A 40 -4.12 -1.12 6.32
CA LEU A 40 -4.08 -2.15 5.28
C LEU A 40 -3.10 -3.28 5.66
N PRO A 41 -3.39 -4.07 6.71
CA PRO A 41 -2.50 -5.13 7.20
C PRO A 41 -2.57 -6.39 6.32
N MET A 42 -2.26 -6.25 5.03
CA MET A 42 -2.25 -7.34 4.06
C MET A 42 -1.01 -8.23 4.20
N ASP A 43 -1.19 -9.53 3.95
CA ASP A 43 -0.14 -10.55 3.96
C ASP A 43 0.03 -11.21 2.59
N ASP A 44 1.11 -11.97 2.42
CA ASP A 44 1.46 -12.66 1.18
C ASP A 44 1.36 -11.78 -0.08
N MET A 45 1.83 -10.53 0.04
CA MET A 45 1.80 -9.56 -1.04
C MET A 45 2.83 -9.92 -2.12
N GLU A 46 2.42 -9.81 -3.37
CA GLU A 46 3.26 -10.06 -4.54
C GLU A 46 3.76 -8.75 -5.15
N GLU A 47 2.91 -7.72 -5.13
CA GLU A 47 3.16 -6.45 -5.79
C GLU A 47 2.40 -5.31 -5.09
N CYS A 48 3.02 -4.15 -4.97
CA CYS A 48 2.32 -2.89 -4.73
C CYS A 48 2.86 -1.81 -5.66
N GLY A 49 1.97 -0.93 -6.12
CA GLY A 49 2.36 0.19 -6.97
C GLY A 49 1.67 1.48 -6.60
N TYR A 50 2.32 2.57 -6.97
CA TYR A 50 1.86 3.94 -6.74
C TYR A 50 2.21 4.83 -7.94
N VAL A 51 1.19 5.48 -8.49
CA VAL A 51 1.32 6.54 -9.49
C VAL A 51 1.16 7.88 -8.79
N LYS A 52 2.29 8.53 -8.46
CA LYS A 52 2.31 9.77 -7.66
C LYS A 52 1.48 10.89 -8.28
N ASP A 53 1.55 11.04 -9.59
CA ASP A 53 0.87 12.11 -10.32
C ASP A 53 -0.66 12.06 -10.19
N THR A 54 -1.23 10.86 -10.01
CA THR A 54 -2.69 10.68 -9.96
C THR A 54 -3.20 10.29 -8.57
N GLY A 55 -2.32 9.91 -7.65
CA GLY A 55 -2.72 9.31 -6.39
C GLY A 55 -3.11 7.83 -6.51
N PHE A 56 -3.07 7.21 -7.70
CA PHE A 56 -3.55 5.84 -7.88
C PHE A 56 -2.61 4.81 -7.26
N VAL A 57 -3.17 3.88 -6.48
CA VAL A 57 -2.43 2.83 -5.80
C VAL A 57 -3.08 1.47 -6.00
N TRP A 58 -2.26 0.42 -5.96
CA TRP A 58 -2.74 -0.95 -5.90
C TRP A 58 -1.88 -1.84 -5.02
N LEU A 59 -2.52 -2.85 -4.46
CA LEU A 59 -1.91 -3.93 -3.67
C LEU A 59 -2.41 -5.26 -4.24
N ILE A 60 -1.49 -6.17 -4.57
CA ILE A 60 -1.79 -7.53 -5.05
C ILE A 60 -1.21 -8.54 -4.08
N SER A 61 -2.03 -9.51 -3.67
CA SER A 61 -1.66 -10.62 -2.79
C SER A 61 -2.10 -11.97 -3.34
N LYS A 62 -1.38 -13.02 -2.94
CA LYS A 62 -1.65 -14.41 -3.34
C LYS A 62 -3.01 -14.91 -2.87
N LYS A 63 -3.47 -14.40 -1.74
CA LYS A 63 -4.70 -14.82 -1.07
C LYS A 63 -5.39 -13.62 -0.44
N LYS A 64 -6.67 -13.78 -0.12
CA LYS A 64 -7.40 -12.83 0.70
C LYS A 64 -6.85 -12.81 2.12
N THR A 65 -6.80 -11.63 2.72
CA THR A 65 -6.41 -11.45 4.11
C THR A 65 -7.65 -11.12 4.93
N GLU A 66 -7.85 -11.77 6.07
CA GLU A 66 -8.83 -11.34 7.07
C GLU A 66 -8.10 -10.82 8.30
N HIS A 67 -8.50 -9.65 8.78
CA HIS A 67 -7.91 -8.99 9.93
C HIS A 67 -8.97 -8.54 10.91
N LYS A 68 -8.74 -8.77 12.21
CA LYS A 68 -9.58 -8.26 13.29
C LYS A 68 -8.88 -7.10 14.00
N PHE A 69 -9.40 -5.88 13.80
CA PHE A 69 -8.99 -4.72 14.58
C PHE A 69 -9.54 -4.87 16.00
N LYS A 70 -8.67 -5.30 16.93
CA LYS A 70 -9.06 -5.72 18.29
C LYS A 70 -9.71 -4.58 19.09
N MET A 71 -9.17 -3.36 18.99
CA MET A 71 -9.65 -2.20 19.76
C MET A 71 -11.12 -1.87 19.47
N ILE A 72 -11.55 -2.02 18.22
CA ILE A 72 -12.92 -1.73 17.78
C ILE A 72 -13.76 -3.00 17.51
N SER A 73 -13.18 -4.18 17.75
CA SER A 73 -13.78 -5.49 17.50
C SER A 73 -14.38 -5.67 16.09
N LYS A 74 -13.80 -5.03 15.07
CA LYS A 74 -14.24 -5.15 13.67
C LYS A 74 -13.40 -6.17 12.91
N LEU A 75 -14.08 -7.06 12.19
CA LEU A 75 -13.46 -7.99 11.24
C LEU A 75 -13.52 -7.38 9.84
N VAL A 76 -12.38 -7.33 9.17
CA VAL A 76 -12.21 -6.75 7.82
C VAL A 76 -11.58 -7.80 6.92
N GLN A 77 -12.05 -7.88 5.69
CA GLN A 77 -11.53 -8.74 4.64
C GLN A 77 -10.94 -7.87 3.53
N TYR A 78 -9.74 -8.22 3.11
CA TYR A 78 -9.03 -7.64 1.97
C TYR A 78 -8.97 -8.69 0.87
N SER A 79 -9.31 -8.28 -0.34
CA SER A 79 -9.28 -9.14 -1.53
C SER A 79 -7.84 -9.28 -2.03
N ASN A 80 -7.61 -10.24 -2.93
CA ASN A 80 -6.32 -10.43 -3.60
C ASN A 80 -5.84 -9.20 -4.38
N GLU A 81 -6.75 -8.31 -4.74
CA GLU A 81 -6.47 -7.06 -5.43
C GLU A 81 -7.24 -5.95 -4.73
N VAL A 82 -6.52 -4.96 -4.25
CA VAL A 82 -7.04 -3.74 -3.62
C VAL A 82 -6.53 -2.56 -4.41
N THR A 83 -7.44 -1.68 -4.85
CA THR A 83 -7.11 -0.46 -5.58
C THR A 83 -7.75 0.74 -4.93
N ALA A 84 -7.11 1.90 -5.04
CA ALA A 84 -7.67 3.16 -4.55
C ALA A 84 -6.97 4.37 -5.17
N TYR A 85 -7.48 5.56 -4.83
CA TYR A 85 -6.78 6.83 -5.02
C TYR A 85 -6.50 7.42 -3.65
N VAL A 86 -5.24 7.80 -3.39
CA VAL A 86 -4.80 8.44 -2.16
C VAL A 86 -4.66 9.95 -2.36
N GLU A 87 -5.10 10.69 -1.36
CA GLU A 87 -4.95 12.13 -1.21
C GLU A 87 -4.55 12.41 0.25
N GLN A 88 -4.16 13.65 0.56
CA GLN A 88 -3.88 14.03 1.93
C GLN A 88 -5.08 13.71 2.85
N ASN A 89 -4.80 12.94 3.90
CA ASN A 89 -5.72 12.44 4.92
C ASN A 89 -6.89 11.59 4.39
N LYS A 90 -6.81 11.06 3.15
CA LYS A 90 -7.97 10.44 2.50
C LYS A 90 -7.63 9.35 1.47
N ILE A 91 -8.43 8.28 1.49
CA ILE A 91 -8.50 7.24 0.46
C ILE A 91 -9.87 7.34 -0.22
N LYS A 92 -9.89 7.35 -1.56
CA LYS A 92 -11.10 7.39 -2.40
C LYS A 92 -11.16 6.19 -3.35
N LYS A 93 -12.39 5.86 -3.76
CA LYS A 93 -12.69 4.77 -4.70
C LYS A 93 -12.00 3.46 -4.31
N LEU A 94 -11.95 3.19 -3.01
CA LEU A 94 -11.36 1.98 -2.46
C LEU A 94 -12.14 0.76 -2.96
N THR A 95 -11.42 -0.23 -3.46
CA THR A 95 -11.97 -1.52 -3.88
C THR A 95 -11.29 -2.65 -3.11
N GLY A 96 -11.90 -3.84 -3.14
CA GLY A 96 -11.30 -5.03 -2.53
C GLY A 96 -11.40 -5.10 -1.00
N VAL A 97 -11.88 -4.06 -0.30
CA VAL A 97 -12.00 -4.02 1.17
C VAL A 97 -13.46 -4.14 1.61
N LYS A 98 -13.72 -5.05 2.55
CA LYS A 98 -15.04 -5.25 3.17
C LYS A 98 -14.95 -5.34 4.68
N ALA A 99 -15.84 -4.67 5.40
CA ALA A 99 -15.99 -4.82 6.84
C ALA A 99 -17.20 -5.71 7.16
N LYS A 100 -17.08 -6.57 8.17
CA LYS A 100 -18.19 -7.38 8.65
C LYS A 100 -19.11 -6.52 9.53
N GLU A 101 -20.38 -6.48 9.17
CA GLU A 101 -21.44 -5.83 9.94
C GLU A 101 -22.58 -6.82 10.18
N LEU A 102 -22.83 -7.11 11.47
CA LEU A 102 -23.75 -8.17 11.90
C LEU A 102 -23.55 -9.48 11.11
N LEU A 103 -24.53 -9.84 10.26
CA LEU A 103 -24.56 -11.08 9.48
C LEU A 103 -24.02 -10.91 8.04
N MET A 104 -23.60 -9.71 7.61
CA MET A 104 -23.18 -9.43 6.23
C MET A 104 -21.84 -8.71 6.11
N TRP A 105 -21.25 -8.80 4.93
CA TRP A 105 -20.04 -8.06 4.57
C TRP A 105 -20.41 -6.81 3.79
N VAL A 106 -19.89 -5.66 4.22
CA VAL A 106 -20.18 -4.35 3.63
C VAL A 106 -18.89 -3.79 3.01
N THR A 107 -18.97 -3.37 1.75
CA THR A 107 -17.84 -2.76 1.04
C THR A 107 -17.55 -1.36 1.57
N ILE A 108 -16.26 -1.05 1.72
CA ILE A 108 -15.76 0.29 2.05
C ILE A 108 -15.22 0.94 0.79
N SER A 109 -15.59 2.20 0.54
CA SER A 109 -15.20 2.94 -0.66
C SER A 109 -14.41 4.21 -0.38
N GLU A 110 -14.53 4.79 0.81
CA GLU A 110 -13.71 5.92 1.24
C GLU A 110 -13.27 5.76 2.69
N ILE A 111 -12.08 6.27 2.99
CA ILE A 111 -11.53 6.37 4.35
C ILE A 111 -10.94 7.77 4.48
N TYR A 112 -11.20 8.49 5.56
CA TYR A 112 -10.57 9.80 5.77
C TYR A 112 -10.45 10.16 7.25
N VAL A 113 -9.50 11.05 7.54
CA VAL A 113 -9.34 11.74 8.82
C VAL A 113 -9.70 13.20 8.61
N ASP A 114 -10.32 13.83 9.61
CA ASP A 114 -10.69 15.25 9.52
C ASP A 114 -9.46 16.17 9.54
N GLU A 115 -9.59 17.36 8.96
CA GLU A 115 -8.59 18.42 9.02
C GLU A 115 -9.28 19.71 9.52
N PRO A 116 -8.95 20.22 10.73
CA PRO A 116 -7.95 19.70 11.67
C PRO A 116 -8.36 18.35 12.29
N SER A 117 -7.35 17.55 12.66
CA SER A 117 -7.59 16.20 13.21
C SER A 117 -8.42 16.23 14.50
N THR A 118 -9.48 15.44 14.51
CA THR A 118 -10.36 15.19 15.66
C THR A 118 -9.91 13.98 16.50
N GLY A 119 -8.85 13.28 16.07
CA GLY A 119 -8.48 11.96 16.62
C GLY A 119 -9.36 10.81 16.11
N GLU A 120 -10.26 11.08 15.16
CA GLU A 120 -11.17 10.11 14.57
C GLU A 120 -10.85 9.83 13.10
N ILE A 121 -11.20 8.63 12.67
CA ILE A 121 -11.13 8.16 11.29
C ILE A 121 -12.48 7.64 10.84
N HIS A 122 -12.87 8.01 9.62
CA HIS A 122 -14.19 7.78 9.05
C HIS A 122 -14.12 6.81 7.88
N PHE A 123 -15.02 5.84 7.85
CA PHE A 123 -15.13 4.82 6.81
C PHE A 123 -16.50 4.92 6.17
N LYS A 124 -16.54 5.15 4.85
CA LYS A 124 -17.79 5.27 4.09
C LYS A 124 -18.01 4.07 3.18
N THR A 125 -19.27 3.70 3.06
CA THR A 125 -19.75 2.72 2.08
C THR A 125 -20.16 3.43 0.79
N PRO A 126 -20.26 2.72 -0.36
CA PRO A 126 -20.77 3.29 -1.59
C PRO A 126 -22.19 3.88 -1.48
N ALA A 127 -22.98 3.41 -0.51
CA ALA A 127 -24.33 3.89 -0.24
C ALA A 127 -24.37 5.16 0.66
N GLY A 128 -23.21 5.71 1.01
CA GLY A 128 -23.10 6.93 1.83
C GLY A 128 -23.21 6.70 3.34
N LEU A 129 -23.30 5.45 3.80
CA LEU A 129 -23.27 5.16 5.24
C LEU A 129 -21.84 5.32 5.77
N SER A 130 -21.69 6.01 6.89
CA SER A 130 -20.40 6.21 7.56
C SER A 130 -20.30 5.48 8.90
N ARG A 131 -19.09 5.07 9.25
CA ARG A 131 -18.70 4.61 10.59
C ARG A 131 -17.41 5.31 10.99
N THR A 132 -17.35 5.70 12.25
CA THR A 132 -16.25 6.48 12.81
C THR A 132 -15.62 5.72 13.96
N PHE A 133 -14.30 5.78 14.06
CA PHE A 133 -13.50 5.08 15.05
C PHE A 133 -12.31 5.94 15.48
N PRO A 134 -11.70 5.67 16.65
CA PRO A 134 -10.43 6.30 17.03
C PRO A 134 -9.31 5.92 16.06
N VAL A 135 -8.48 6.90 15.69
CA VAL A 135 -7.27 6.71 14.85
C VAL A 135 -6.35 5.63 15.43
N ASP A 136 -6.16 5.63 16.75
CA ASP A 136 -5.28 4.70 17.48
C ASP A 136 -5.64 3.22 17.27
N ALA A 137 -6.89 2.91 16.90
CA ALA A 137 -7.31 1.54 16.59
C ALA A 137 -6.63 0.96 15.35
N PHE A 138 -5.99 1.80 14.53
CA PHE A 138 -5.39 1.46 13.25
C PHE A 138 -3.90 1.84 13.19
N VAL A 139 -3.30 2.24 14.30
CA VAL A 139 -1.85 2.49 14.38
C VAL A 139 -1.17 1.21 14.85
N VAL A 140 -0.05 0.86 14.21
CA VAL A 140 0.78 -0.29 14.61
C VAL A 140 2.21 0.15 14.86
N ASP A 141 2.83 -0.44 15.88
CA ASP A 141 4.25 -0.23 16.14
C ASP A 141 5.08 -0.87 15.02
N GLU A 142 6.07 -0.12 14.55
CA GLU A 142 7.06 -0.63 13.61
C GLU A 142 8.31 -1.03 14.39
N PRO A 143 8.79 -2.29 14.27
CA PRO A 143 10.08 -2.65 14.83
C PRO A 143 11.17 -1.82 14.11
N VAL A 144 12.01 -1.14 14.87
CA VAL A 144 13.14 -0.36 14.34
C VAL A 144 14.09 -1.31 13.60
N LYS A 145 14.04 -1.33 12.27
CA LYS A 145 15.06 -1.98 11.45
C LYS A 145 16.25 -1.02 11.34
N ASN A 146 17.33 -1.31 12.06
CA ASN A 146 18.61 -0.60 11.91
C ASN A 146 19.20 -0.94 10.54
N ASN A 147 18.92 -0.13 9.52
CA ASN A 147 19.51 -0.28 8.19
C ASN A 147 20.86 0.47 8.14
N SER A 148 21.94 -0.20 8.57
CA SER A 148 23.26 0.07 8.00
C SER A 148 23.43 -0.85 6.79
N ASP A 149 23.33 -0.30 5.57
CA ASP A 149 24.28 -0.54 4.47
C ASP A 149 23.85 0.16 3.17
N PRO A 150 24.81 0.49 2.28
CA PRO A 150 24.75 1.69 1.45
C PRO A 150 24.08 1.48 0.09
N VAL A 151 23.54 2.59 -0.42
CA VAL A 151 23.00 2.77 -1.77
C VAL A 151 24.09 2.52 -2.81
N ASN A 152 24.05 1.38 -3.50
CA ASN A 152 24.76 1.21 -4.76
C ASN A 152 23.98 1.93 -5.87
N LYS A 153 24.40 3.18 -6.15
CA LYS A 153 24.17 3.83 -7.44
C LYS A 153 24.94 3.03 -8.48
N VAL A 154 24.24 2.48 -9.47
CA VAL A 154 24.89 1.98 -10.68
C VAL A 154 25.03 3.19 -11.61
N GLU A 155 26.22 3.78 -11.58
CA GLU A 155 26.66 4.75 -12.58
C GLU A 155 27.03 4.05 -13.89
N ASP A 156 26.75 4.78 -14.95
CA ASP A 156 26.95 4.53 -16.37
C ASP A 156 28.35 4.01 -16.73
N ALA A 157 28.43 3.02 -17.61
CA ALA A 157 29.68 2.64 -18.27
C ALA A 157 29.44 2.49 -19.77
N ALA A 158 29.63 3.62 -20.46
CA ALA A 158 29.77 3.69 -21.90
C ALA A 158 31.02 2.97 -22.41
N ALA A 159 30.92 2.53 -23.66
CA ALA A 159 31.84 1.71 -24.44
C ALA A 159 33.28 2.25 -24.63
N ALA A 160 34.26 1.35 -24.72
CA ALA A 160 35.37 1.41 -25.69
C ALA A 160 36.11 0.05 -25.82
N ALA A 161 36.55 -0.25 -27.04
CA ALA A 161 37.03 -1.51 -27.63
C ALA A 161 38.37 -2.09 -27.11
N PRO A 162 38.72 -3.37 -27.43
CA PRO A 162 39.97 -4.00 -27.00
C PRO A 162 41.14 -3.68 -27.95
N ALA A 163 42.32 -3.45 -27.37
CA ALA A 163 43.60 -3.43 -28.07
C ALA A 163 44.45 -4.65 -27.67
N VAL A 164 45.13 -5.20 -28.67
CA VAL A 164 45.92 -6.44 -28.70
C VAL A 164 47.38 -6.17 -28.34
N GLU A 165 48.02 -7.04 -27.54
CA GLU A 165 49.47 -7.34 -27.59
C GLU A 165 49.76 -8.65 -26.79
N VAL A 166 49.92 -9.79 -27.48
CA VAL A 166 51.18 -10.49 -27.83
C VAL A 166 52.05 -10.90 -26.62
N LYS A 167 52.12 -12.21 -26.34
CA LYS A 167 53.29 -12.88 -25.75
C LYS A 167 53.50 -14.26 -26.38
N GLU A 168 54.74 -14.45 -26.83
CA GLU A 168 55.35 -15.62 -27.44
C GLU A 168 55.29 -16.87 -26.55
N VAL A 169 55.13 -18.05 -27.16
CA VAL A 169 56.04 -19.21 -27.08
C VAL A 169 56.01 -19.93 -28.41
#